data_AF-A0A7K0NJU5-F1
#
_entry.id   AF-A0A7K0NJU5-F1
#
_cell.length_a   1.000
_cell.length_b   1.000
_cell.length_c   1.000
_cell.angle_alpha   90.00
_cell.angle_beta   90.00
_cell.angle_gamma   90.00
#
_symmetry.space_group_name_H-M   'P 1'
#
loop_
_entity.id
_entity.type
_entity.pdbx_description
1 polymer ?
#
loop_
_entity_poly.entity_id
_entity_poly.type
_entity_poly.pdbx_seq_one_letter_code
_entity_poly.pdbx_strand_id
1 'polypeptide(L)' 'MSKLKVEGTIVELDGDEMTRIIWHFIKDQLILPYLDLNIDYYDLGIEH' A
#
# COMPACT_ATOMS: atom_id res chain seq x y z
N MET A 1 18.07 -2.48 9.43
CA MET A 1 17.28 -1.67 10.38
C MET A 1 16.02 -2.44 10.70
N SER A 2 15.52 -2.37 11.94
CA SER A 2 14.19 -2.89 12.28
C SER A 2 13.12 -1.95 11.72
N LYS A 3 12.11 -2.48 11.04
CA LYS A 3 10.95 -1.70 10.60
C LYS A 3 10.18 -1.18 11.82
N LEU A 4 9.59 0.00 11.72
CA LEU A 4 8.72 0.54 12.76
C LEU A 4 7.36 -0.15 12.67
N LYS A 5 6.94 -0.79 13.77
CA LYS A 5 5.62 -1.42 13.85
C LYS A 5 4.55 -0.34 14.03
N VAL A 6 3.56 -0.31 13.14
CA VAL A 6 2.42 0.60 13.25
C VAL A 6 1.29 -0.08 14.01
N GLU A 7 0.69 0.65 14.95
CA GLU A 7 -0.48 0.19 15.68
C GLU A 7 -1.76 0.39 14.85
N GLY A 8 -2.61 -0.63 14.82
CA GLY A 8 -3.86 -0.61 14.07
C GLY A 8 -3.76 -1.20 12.66
N THR A 9 -4.90 -1.23 11.98
CA THR A 9 -5.05 -1.74 10.61
C THR A 9 -5.21 -0.57 9.65
N ILE A 10 -4.45 -0.56 8.57
CA ILE A 10 -4.60 0.40 7.47
C ILE A 10 -5.41 -0.26 6.38
N VAL A 11 -6.48 0.40 5.94
CA VAL A 11 -7.24 -0.05 4.77
C VAL A 11 -6.58 0.54 3.52
N GLU A 12 -6.18 -0.31 2.59
CA GLU A 12 -5.66 0.08 1.28
C GLU A 12 -6.74 -0.11 0.23
N LEU A 13 -7.07 0.98 -0.49
CA LEU A 13 -8.01 0.97 -1.60
C LEU A 13 -7.23 1.24 -2.89
N ASP A 14 -7.06 0.21 -3.71
CA ASP A 14 -6.27 0.31 -4.95
C ASP A 14 -7.11 0.86 -6.11
N GLY A 15 -6.49 1.68 -6.96
CA GLY A 15 -7.15 2.38 -8.06
C GLY A 15 -6.80 1.80 -9.43
N ASP A 16 -6.85 2.64 -10.46
CA ASP A 16 -6.68 2.24 -11.86
C ASP A 16 -5.51 2.93 -12.57
N GLU A 17 -5.22 2.43 -13.77
CA GLU A 17 -4.32 3.02 -14.76
C GLU A 17 -2.91 3.34 -14.19
N MET A 18 -2.40 4.53 -14.46
CA MET A 18 -1.08 4.97 -14.01
C MET A 18 -1.01 5.17 -12.49
N THR A 19 -2.14 5.44 -11.83
CA THR A 19 -2.15 5.68 -10.39
C THR A 19 -1.88 4.41 -9.60
N ARG A 20 -2.40 3.25 -10.03
CA ARG A 20 -2.06 1.93 -9.47
C ARG A 20 -0.55 1.66 -9.52
N ILE A 21 0.08 1.96 -10.65
CA ILE A 21 1.52 1.73 -10.85
C ILE A 21 2.36 2.64 -9.95
N ILE A 22 2.04 3.93 -9.92
CA ILE A 22 2.74 4.88 -9.04
C ILE A 22 2.54 4.52 -7.57
N TRP A 23 1.32 4.11 -7.20
CA TRP A 23 1.00 3.69 -5.84
C TRP A 23 1.83 2.48 -5.40
N HIS A 24 2.00 1.48 -6.27
CA HIS A 24 2.88 0.35 -6.03
C HIS A 24 4.34 0.80 -5.77
N PHE A 25 4.87 1.72 -6.58
CA PHE A 25 6.22 2.25 -6.38
C PHE A 25 6.38 3.04 -5.07
N ILE A 26 5.37 3.84 -4.69
CA ILE A 26 5.38 4.55 -3.41
C ILE A 26 5.44 3.54 -2.26
N LYS A 27 4.60 2.50 -2.28
CA LYS A 27 4.60 1.48 -1.22
C LYS A 27 5.95 0.79 -1.11
N ASP A 28 6.50 0.34 -2.23
CA ASP A 28 7.71 -0.48 -2.25
C ASP A 28 8.97 0.31 -1.92
N GLN A 29 9.06 1.56 -2.37
CA GLN A 29 10.27 2.36 -2.20
C GLN A 29 10.23 3.22 -0.93
N LEU A 30 9.04 3.70 -0.53
CA LEU A 30 8.91 4.76 0.48
C LEU A 30 8.20 4.32 1.76
N ILE A 31 7.46 3.20 1.76
CA ILE A 31 6.64 2.78 2.91
C ILE A 31 7.13 1.45 3.49
N LEU A 32 7.00 0.36 2.73
CA LEU A 32 7.25 -1.01 3.18
C LEU A 32 8.70 -1.30 3.60
N PRO A 33 9.75 -0.58 3.13
CA PRO A 33 11.11 -0.73 3.66
C PRO A 33 11.24 -0.25 5.11
N TYR A 34 10.38 0.68 5.55
CA TYR A 34 10.53 1.40 6.80
C TYR A 34 9.47 1.04 7.84
N LEU A 35 8.26 0.66 7.40
CA LEU A 35 7.12 0.37 8.28
C LEU A 35 6.71 -1.11 8.19
N ASP A 36 6.36 -1.68 9.34
CA ASP A 36 5.66 -2.95 9.46
C ASP A 36 4.17 -2.65 9.69
N LEU A 37 3.35 -2.94 8.68
CA LEU A 37 1.96 -2.52 8.57
C LEU A 37 1.04 -3.73 8.50
N ASN A 38 -0.08 -3.66 9.23
CA ASN A 38 -1.22 -4.55 8.98
C ASN A 38 -2.14 -3.88 7.94
N ILE A 39 -2.10 -4.37 6.69
CA ILE A 39 -2.85 -3.79 5.58
C ILE A 39 -4.05 -4.68 5.25
N ASP A 40 -5.24 -4.10 5.26
CA ASP A 40 -6.47 -4.71 4.75
C ASP A 40 -6.73 -4.15 3.33
N TYR A 41 -6.57 -4.99 2.32
CA TYR A 41 -6.49 -4.59 0.92
C TYR A 41 -7.82 -4.79 0.20
N TYR A 42 -8.25 -3.77 -0.55
CA TYR A 42 -9.42 -3.81 -1.43
C TYR A 42 -9.04 -3.22 -2.79
N ASP A 43 -9.28 -4.00 -3.83
CA ASP A 43 -9.16 -3.54 -5.21
C ASP A 43 -10.46 -2.82 -5.60
N LEU A 44 -10.38 -1.52 -5.91
CA LEU A 44 -11.50 -0.73 -6.42
C LEU A 44 -11.33 -0.41 -7.92
N GLY A 45 -10.42 -1.09 -8.59
CA GLY A 45 -10.18 -0.94 -10.00
C GLY A 45 -11.40 -1.33 -10.83
N ILE A 46 -11.66 -0.58 -11.89
CA ILE A 46 -12.72 -0.90 -12.83
C ILE A 46 -12.23 -2.02 -13.75
N GLU A 47 -12.70 -3.24 -13.48
CA GLU A 47 -12.49 -4.40 -14.34
C GLU A 47 -13.43 -4.31 -15.56
N HIS A 48 -12.87 -4.23 -16.76
CA HIS A 48 -13.59 -4.20 -18.04
C HIS A 48 -13.24 -5.41 -18.93
#